data_AF-A0A533VVQ8-F1
#
_entry.id   AF-A0A533VVQ8-F1
#
_cell.length_a   1.000
_cell.length_b   1.000
_cell.length_c   1.000
_cell.angle_alpha   90.00
_cell.angle_beta   90.00
_cell.angle_gamma   90.00
#
_symmetry.space_group_name_H-M   'P 1'
#
loop_
_entity.id
_entity.type
_entity.pdbx_description
1 polymer ?
#
loop_
_entity_poly.entity_id
_entity_poly.type
_entity_poly.pdbx_seq_one_letter_code
_entity_poly.pdbx_strand_id
1 'polypeptide(L)'
;MSSELISGDGQNSKTQVRAIRIPTRLGLTLEKEADAQRISVNALITSVLKKYAEFDRLAEKFEFISMPRKSFSLLIQELDDDKIEKCARQVGSTVPKEIMRFWFDELSLGSLMSFMSLLSRHYRLVKSEIKVNYSDYTIMLHHDMGMKWSKFLKYYLDEAIRGVPGIFPKFEISDGLVVIRFNARDAVGNKQISQSTNH
;
A
#
# COMPACT_ATOMS: atom_id res chain seq x y z
N MET A 1 15.50 3.28 -12.60
CA MET A 1 14.73 2.20 -13.24
C MET A 1 13.26 2.33 -12.80
N SER A 2 12.61 3.44 -13.17
CA SER A 2 11.51 3.99 -12.37
C SER A 2 10.30 4.48 -13.17
N SER A 3 10.02 3.92 -14.36
CA SER A 3 8.88 4.37 -15.19
C SER A 3 8.03 3.26 -15.82
N GLU A 4 8.26 1.98 -15.52
CA GLU A 4 7.49 0.86 -16.11
C GLU A 4 6.60 0.13 -15.11
N LEU A 5 6.38 0.69 -13.93
CA LEU A 5 5.39 0.15 -13.01
C LEU A 5 4.02 0.78 -13.32
N ILE A 6 3.27 0.02 -14.13
CA ILE A 6 1.81 0.01 -14.21
C ILE A 6 1.18 1.17 -15.02
N SER A 7 1.32 1.09 -16.34
CA SER A 7 0.28 1.59 -17.25
C SER A 7 -0.83 0.53 -17.37
N GLY A 8 -2.08 0.98 -17.27
CA GLY A 8 -3.27 0.16 -17.06
C GLY A 8 -3.61 -0.84 -18.16
N ASP A 9 -4.37 -1.86 -17.76
CA ASP A 9 -5.01 -2.92 -18.56
C ASP A 9 -5.97 -2.35 -19.62
N GLY A 10 -5.41 -1.73 -20.66
CA GLY A 10 -6.17 -1.13 -21.75
C GLY A 10 -5.46 -1.09 -23.09
N GLN A 11 -4.39 -1.87 -23.28
CA GLN A 11 -3.75 -2.09 -24.58
C GLN A 11 -3.23 -3.54 -24.66
N ASN A 12 -3.39 -4.16 -25.82
CA ASN A 12 -3.03 -5.54 -26.16
C ASN A 12 -1.56 -5.83 -25.80
N SER A 13 -1.31 -6.28 -24.57
CA SER A 13 0.03 -6.54 -24.07
C SER A 13 0.60 -7.79 -24.72
N LYS A 14 1.84 -7.73 -25.22
CA LYS A 14 2.51 -8.88 -25.81
C LYS A 14 2.68 -9.96 -24.73
N THR A 15 2.03 -11.10 -24.91
CA THR A 15 2.18 -12.25 -24.02
C THR A 15 3.39 -13.10 -24.45
N GLN A 16 4.05 -13.74 -23.48
CA GLN A 16 5.12 -14.70 -23.74
C GLN A 16 4.80 -16.03 -23.09
N VAL A 17 4.93 -17.12 -23.85
CA VAL A 17 4.76 -18.48 -23.34
C VAL A 17 6.03 -18.91 -22.59
N ARG A 18 5.83 -19.55 -21.43
CA ARG A 18 6.89 -20.19 -20.63
C ARG A 18 6.39 -21.56 -20.19
N ALA A 19 7.12 -22.62 -20.52
CA ALA A 19 6.82 -23.96 -20.05
C ALA A 19 7.53 -24.22 -18.71
N ILE A 20 6.78 -24.57 -17.68
CA ILE A 20 7.28 -24.85 -16.33
C ILE A 20 6.80 -26.23 -15.90
N ARG A 21 7.68 -27.04 -15.31
CA ARG A 21 7.29 -28.30 -14.68
C ARG A 21 6.89 -28.02 -13.23
N ILE A 22 5.68 -28.43 -12.86
CA ILE A 22 5.17 -28.34 -11.49
C ILE A 22 4.96 -29.76 -10.94
N PRO A 23 5.22 -30.00 -9.64
CA PRO A 23 4.89 -31.28 -9.02
C PRO A 23 3.39 -31.58 -9.17
N THR A 24 3.02 -32.84 -9.45
CA THR A 24 1.62 -33.24 -9.67
C THR A 24 0.69 -32.82 -8.53
N ARG A 25 1.14 -32.95 -7.27
CA ARG A 25 0.35 -32.53 -6.10
C ARG A 25 0.07 -31.02 -6.09
N LEU A 26 1.03 -30.20 -6.52
CA LEU A 26 0.85 -28.76 -6.64
C LEU A 26 -0.13 -28.43 -7.78
N GLY A 27 0.00 -29.10 -8.93
CA GLY A 27 -0.93 -28.95 -10.05
C GLY A 27 -2.38 -29.21 -9.65
N LEU A 28 -2.65 -30.34 -9.00
CA LEU A 28 -3.99 -30.68 -8.49
C LEU A 28 -4.54 -29.68 -7.48
N THR A 29 -3.66 -29.06 -6.68
CA THR A 29 -4.06 -28.02 -5.71
C THR A 29 -4.46 -26.75 -6.44
N LEU A 30 -3.69 -26.33 -7.44
CA LEU A 30 -3.96 -25.14 -8.25
C LEU A 30 -5.24 -25.30 -9.09
N GLU A 31 -5.52 -26.49 -9.62
CA GLU A 31 -6.76 -26.80 -10.33
C GLU A 31 -7.98 -26.63 -9.42
N LYS A 32 -7.97 -27.26 -8.23
CA LYS A 32 -9.06 -27.12 -7.25
C LYS A 32 -9.32 -25.68 -6.84
N GLU A 33 -8.25 -24.92 -6.61
CA GLU A 33 -8.34 -23.51 -6.21
C GLU A 33 -8.86 -22.64 -7.36
N ALA A 34 -8.39 -22.85 -8.58
CA ALA A 34 -8.85 -22.15 -9.76
C ALA A 34 -10.35 -22.40 -10.02
N ASP A 35 -10.79 -23.66 -9.89
CA ASP A 35 -12.21 -24.04 -10.00
C ASP A 35 -13.06 -23.37 -8.91
N ALA A 36 -12.60 -23.37 -7.65
CA ALA A 36 -13.28 -22.71 -6.54
C ALA A 36 -13.44 -21.20 -6.77
N GLN A 37 -12.44 -20.57 -7.39
CA GLN A 37 -12.45 -19.14 -7.75
C GLN A 37 -13.13 -18.85 -9.11
N ARG A 38 -13.53 -19.88 -9.87
CA ARG A 38 -14.10 -19.80 -11.23
C ARG A 38 -13.18 -19.06 -12.22
N ILE A 39 -11.87 -19.31 -12.14
CA ILE A 39 -10.85 -18.78 -13.04
C ILE A 39 -10.04 -19.93 -13.65
N SER A 40 -9.26 -19.64 -14.70
CA SER A 40 -8.33 -20.65 -15.24
C SER A 40 -7.11 -20.82 -14.34
N VAL A 41 -6.49 -22.00 -14.36
CA VAL A 41 -5.21 -22.25 -13.67
C VAL A 41 -4.14 -21.24 -14.11
N ASN A 42 -4.11 -20.86 -15.40
CA ASN A 42 -3.17 -19.86 -15.90
C ASN A 42 -3.42 -18.47 -15.28
N ALA A 43 -4.68 -18.06 -15.13
CA ALA A 43 -5.04 -16.81 -14.48
C ALA A 43 -4.63 -16.82 -13.00
N LEU A 44 -4.86 -17.93 -12.29
CA LEU A 44 -4.41 -18.10 -10.92
C LEU A 44 -2.88 -17.99 -10.80
N ILE A 45 -2.12 -18.75 -11.61
CA ILE A 45 -0.66 -18.73 -11.61
C ILE A 45 -0.13 -17.33 -11.92
N THR A 46 -0.70 -16.67 -12.92
CA THR A 46 -0.30 -15.32 -13.31
C THR A 46 -0.57 -14.32 -12.18
N SER A 47 -1.70 -14.44 -11.46
CA SER A 47 -2.00 -13.60 -10.30
C SER A 47 -0.97 -13.77 -9.16
N VAL A 48 -0.55 -15.01 -8.89
CA VAL A 48 0.45 -15.32 -7.86
C VAL A 48 1.82 -14.79 -8.27
N LEU A 49 2.24 -15.02 -9.52
CA LEU A 49 3.52 -14.52 -10.03
C LEU A 49 3.56 -12.99 -10.06
N LYS A 50 2.45 -12.35 -10.44
CA LYS A 50 2.31 -10.89 -10.39
C LYS A 50 2.46 -10.38 -8.96
N LYS A 51 1.75 -10.98 -8.00
CA LYS A 51 1.89 -10.65 -6.57
C LYS A 51 3.32 -10.84 -6.06
N TYR A 52 4.00 -11.90 -6.49
CA TYR A 52 5.39 -12.13 -6.09
C TYR A 52 6.35 -11.08 -6.67
N ALA A 53 6.18 -10.74 -7.96
CA ALA A 53 7.02 -9.77 -8.65
C ALA A 53 6.82 -8.34 -8.11
N GLU A 54 5.57 -7.97 -7.84
CA GLU A 54 5.19 -6.63 -7.36
C GLU A 54 5.40 -6.46 -5.84
N PHE A 55 5.30 -7.54 -5.07
CA PHE A 55 5.21 -7.43 -3.61
C PHE A 55 5.99 -8.47 -2.82
N ASP A 56 5.67 -9.78 -2.90
CA ASP A 56 6.14 -10.75 -1.89
C ASP A 56 7.67 -10.79 -1.80
N ARG A 57 8.39 -10.78 -2.94
CA ARG A 57 9.86 -10.75 -2.98
C ARG A 57 10.47 -9.51 -2.29
N LEU A 58 9.77 -8.40 -2.37
CA LEU A 58 10.20 -7.15 -1.75
C LEU A 58 9.84 -7.11 -0.26
N ALA A 59 8.69 -7.67 0.11
CA ALA A 59 8.20 -7.77 1.47
C ALA A 59 9.09 -8.65 2.36
N GLU A 60 9.69 -9.71 1.82
CA GLU A 60 10.65 -10.57 2.51
C GLU A 60 11.82 -9.80 3.16
N LYS A 61 12.16 -8.61 2.65
CA LYS A 61 13.26 -7.78 3.18
C LYS A 61 12.89 -6.95 4.40
N PHE A 62 11.61 -6.88 4.77
CA PHE A 62 11.09 -6.04 5.86
C PHE A 62 10.50 -6.86 7.01
N GLU A 63 10.78 -8.17 7.05
CA GLU A 63 10.41 -9.06 8.17
C GLU A 63 8.92 -8.97 8.57
N PHE A 64 8.02 -8.85 7.59
CA PHE A 64 6.59 -8.78 7.88
C PHE A 64 6.08 -10.05 8.58
N ILE A 65 5.27 -9.86 9.62
CA ILE A 65 4.56 -10.95 10.29
C ILE A 65 3.17 -11.14 9.69
N SER A 66 2.72 -12.40 9.61
CA SER A 66 1.33 -12.73 9.27
C SER A 66 0.59 -13.13 10.55
N MET A 67 -0.57 -12.53 10.79
CA MET A 67 -1.41 -12.80 11.97
C MET A 67 -2.89 -12.76 11.58
N PRO A 68 -3.76 -13.61 12.16
CA PRO A 68 -5.20 -13.49 12.02
C PRO A 68 -5.69 -12.11 12.48
N ARG A 69 -6.53 -11.46 11.67
CA ARG A 69 -7.07 -10.12 11.97
C ARG A 69 -7.69 -10.04 13.38
N LYS A 70 -8.46 -11.07 13.77
CA LYS A 70 -9.10 -11.13 15.08
C LYS A 70 -8.09 -11.05 16.23
N SER A 71 -6.96 -11.74 16.14
CA SER A 71 -5.89 -11.69 17.14
C SER A 71 -5.28 -10.29 17.23
N PHE A 72 -4.99 -9.69 16.08
CA PHE A 72 -4.44 -8.33 16.01
C PHE A 72 -5.42 -7.29 16.56
N SER A 73 -6.71 -7.39 16.21
CA SER A 73 -7.75 -6.51 16.76
C SER A 73 -7.83 -6.61 18.27
N LEU A 74 -7.83 -7.82 18.85
CA LEU A 74 -7.83 -7.99 20.30
C LEU A 74 -6.63 -7.29 20.95
N LEU A 75 -5.42 -7.46 20.41
CA LEU A 75 -4.22 -6.81 20.93
C LEU A 75 -4.32 -5.27 20.93
N ILE A 76 -4.81 -4.68 19.83
CA ILE A 76 -4.98 -3.22 19.75
C ILE A 76 -6.04 -2.74 20.72
N GLN A 77 -7.11 -3.51 20.94
CA GLN A 77 -8.20 -3.10 21.82
C GLN A 77 -7.77 -3.01 23.29
N GLU A 78 -6.69 -3.67 23.70
CA GLU A 78 -6.12 -3.56 25.05
C GLU A 78 -5.24 -2.31 25.26
N LEU A 79 -4.86 -1.59 24.19
CA LEU A 79 -4.01 -0.41 24.30
C LEU A 79 -4.81 0.84 24.64
N ASP A 80 -4.32 1.65 25.59
CA ASP A 80 -4.86 2.98 25.86
C ASP A 80 -4.55 3.95 24.71
N ASP A 81 -5.36 4.99 24.55
CA ASP A 81 -5.23 5.96 23.45
C ASP A 81 -3.82 6.59 23.36
N ASP A 82 -3.22 6.95 24.50
CA ASP A 82 -1.88 7.53 24.54
C ASP A 82 -0.79 6.56 24.03
N LYS A 83 -0.94 5.27 24.35
CA LYS A 83 -0.02 4.22 23.86
C LYS A 83 -0.19 4.01 22.36
N ILE A 84 -1.44 4.04 21.87
CA ILE A 84 -1.74 3.94 20.45
C ILE A 84 -1.07 5.10 19.70
N GLU A 85 -1.26 6.33 20.16
CA GLU A 85 -0.64 7.50 19.51
C GLU A 85 0.88 7.39 19.50
N LYS A 86 1.49 7.10 20.66
CA LYS A 86 2.95 6.96 20.77
C LYS A 86 3.50 5.90 19.81
N CYS A 87 2.93 4.70 19.82
CA CYS A 87 3.38 3.61 18.95
C CYS A 87 3.16 3.94 17.48
N ALA A 88 1.97 4.46 17.12
CA ALA A 88 1.63 4.81 15.75
C ALA A 88 2.57 5.88 15.19
N ARG A 89 2.88 6.93 15.96
CA ARG A 89 3.79 7.98 15.52
C ARG A 89 5.23 7.47 15.38
N GLN A 90 5.70 6.68 16.34
CA GLN A 90 7.04 6.10 16.30
C GLN A 90 7.24 5.28 15.02
N VAL A 91 6.34 4.34 14.75
CA VAL A 91 6.42 3.47 13.56
C VAL A 91 6.12 4.26 12.28
N GLY A 92 5.18 5.22 12.31
CA GLY A 92 4.82 6.07 11.17
C GLY A 92 5.96 7.00 10.73
N SER A 93 6.86 7.36 11.64
CA SER A 93 8.02 8.20 11.34
C SER A 93 9.17 7.47 10.63
N THR A 94 9.22 6.12 10.72
CA THR A 94 10.31 5.28 10.22
C THR A 94 9.87 4.35 9.08
N VAL A 95 8.96 3.42 9.35
CA VAL A 95 8.63 2.30 8.44
C VAL A 95 8.13 2.77 7.07
N PRO A 96 7.16 3.72 6.95
CA PRO A 96 6.75 4.24 5.65
C PRO A 96 7.90 4.84 4.85
N LYS A 97 8.81 5.57 5.51
CA LYS A 97 9.94 6.20 4.83
C LYS A 97 10.96 5.19 4.33
N GLU A 98 11.23 4.16 5.12
CA GLU A 98 12.11 3.04 4.73
C GLU A 98 11.54 2.30 3.52
N ILE A 99 10.25 1.95 3.56
CA ILE A 99 9.56 1.30 2.43
C ILE A 99 9.59 2.21 1.20
N MET A 100 9.24 3.49 1.34
CA MET A 100 9.20 4.41 0.20
C MET A 100 10.57 4.60 -0.43
N ARG A 101 11.62 4.82 0.38
CA ARG A 101 12.99 4.95 -0.14
C ARG A 101 13.49 3.67 -0.77
N PHE A 102 13.23 2.53 -0.17
CA PHE A 102 13.76 1.26 -0.65
C PHE A 102 13.05 0.77 -1.93
N TRP A 103 11.75 1.04 -2.09
CA TRP A 103 10.98 0.58 -3.27
C TRP A 103 10.83 1.61 -4.37
N PHE A 104 10.82 2.90 -4.02
CA PHE A 104 10.56 3.97 -4.97
C PHE A 104 11.73 4.95 -5.13
N ASP A 105 12.83 4.77 -4.38
CA ASP A 105 14.08 5.54 -4.47
C ASP A 105 13.93 7.06 -4.24
N GLU A 106 12.76 7.52 -3.79
CA GLU A 106 12.48 8.91 -3.44
C GLU A 106 11.38 9.03 -2.37
N LEU A 107 11.37 10.15 -1.65
CA LEU A 107 10.23 10.57 -0.81
C LEU A 107 9.46 11.66 -1.56
N SER A 108 8.45 11.23 -2.32
CA SER A 108 7.61 12.08 -3.16
C SER A 108 6.13 11.73 -3.01
N LEU A 109 5.25 12.59 -3.53
CA LEU A 109 3.82 12.29 -3.66
C LEU A 109 3.60 10.96 -4.40
N GLY A 110 4.37 10.67 -5.46
CA GLY A 110 4.27 9.42 -6.20
C GLY A 110 4.59 8.20 -5.33
N SER A 111 5.69 8.25 -4.58
CA SER A 111 6.06 7.17 -3.64
C SER A 111 5.02 6.98 -2.54
N LEU A 112 4.42 8.07 -2.05
CA LEU A 112 3.35 8.02 -1.05
C LEU A 112 2.10 7.36 -1.61
N MET A 113 1.67 7.70 -2.83
CA MET A 113 0.51 7.07 -3.47
C MET A 113 0.73 5.58 -3.71
N SER A 114 1.95 5.19 -4.10
CA SER A 114 2.33 3.78 -4.23
C SER A 114 2.32 3.05 -2.88
N PHE A 115 2.81 3.69 -1.82
CA PHE A 115 2.72 3.16 -0.45
C PHE A 115 1.25 3.02 0.02
N MET A 116 0.37 3.97 -0.27
CA MET A 116 -1.06 3.85 0.07
C MET A 116 -1.73 2.68 -0.66
N SER A 117 -1.38 2.46 -1.94
CA SER A 117 -1.83 1.30 -2.72
C SER A 117 -1.36 -0.02 -2.10
N LEU A 118 -0.14 -0.03 -1.57
CA LEU A 118 0.48 -1.18 -0.92
C LEU A 118 -0.28 -1.64 0.34
N LEU A 119 -0.63 -0.69 1.21
CA LEU A 119 -1.43 -0.93 2.43
C LEU A 119 -2.76 -1.62 2.14
N SER A 120 -3.36 -1.30 1.00
CA SER A 120 -4.64 -1.80 0.57
C SER A 120 -4.55 -3.16 -0.15
N ARG A 121 -3.75 -3.23 -1.21
CA ARG A 121 -3.71 -4.39 -2.11
C ARG A 121 -2.99 -5.59 -1.51
N HIS A 122 -1.93 -5.35 -0.75
CA HIS A 122 -1.01 -6.41 -0.36
C HIS A 122 -1.02 -6.70 1.14
N TYR A 123 -0.97 -5.66 1.99
CA TYR A 123 -1.07 -5.88 3.44
C TYR A 123 -2.50 -6.16 3.92
N ARG A 124 -3.52 -5.85 3.10
CA ARG A 124 -4.95 -6.09 3.40
C ARG A 124 -5.38 -5.52 4.77
N LEU A 125 -4.72 -4.45 5.20
CA LEU A 125 -4.98 -3.76 6.45
C LEU A 125 -6.24 -2.89 6.35
N VAL A 126 -6.51 -2.41 5.14
CA VAL A 126 -7.61 -1.53 4.78
C VAL A 126 -8.05 -1.84 3.35
N LYS A 127 -9.27 -1.45 2.98
CA LYS A 127 -9.66 -1.26 1.58
C LYS A 127 -9.59 0.22 1.27
N SER A 128 -8.81 0.62 0.27
CA SER A 128 -8.63 2.04 -0.07
C SER A 128 -9.42 2.45 -1.31
N GLU A 129 -10.06 3.62 -1.23
CA GLU A 129 -10.53 4.37 -2.40
C GLU A 129 -9.80 5.72 -2.46
N ILE A 130 -9.37 6.12 -3.65
CA ILE A 130 -8.60 7.34 -3.86
C ILE A 130 -9.31 8.19 -4.91
N LYS A 131 -9.68 9.41 -4.54
CA LYS A 131 -10.25 10.42 -5.43
C LYS A 131 -9.26 11.57 -5.55
N VAL A 132 -8.98 11.99 -6.78
CA VAL A 132 -8.07 13.09 -7.09
C VAL A 132 -8.81 14.12 -7.93
N ASN A 133 -8.81 15.38 -7.50
CA ASN A 133 -9.34 16.51 -8.24
C ASN A 133 -8.26 17.60 -8.33
N TYR A 134 -7.61 17.73 -9.50
CA TYR A 134 -6.40 18.53 -9.69
C TYR A 134 -5.30 18.20 -8.66
N SER A 135 -5.11 19.07 -7.67
CA SER A 135 -4.12 18.89 -6.59
C SER A 135 -4.76 18.45 -5.27
N ASP A 136 -6.08 18.28 -5.21
CA ASP A 136 -6.79 17.83 -4.02
C ASP A 136 -6.96 16.31 -4.02
N TYR A 137 -6.50 15.68 -2.96
CA TYR A 137 -6.57 14.24 -2.75
C TYR A 137 -7.55 13.94 -1.62
N THR A 138 -8.42 12.95 -1.85
CA THR A 138 -9.26 12.33 -0.82
C THR A 138 -9.02 10.83 -0.84
N ILE A 139 -8.50 10.30 0.28
CA ILE A 139 -8.24 8.87 0.46
C ILE A 139 -9.17 8.34 1.55
N MET A 140 -9.92 7.29 1.24
CA MET A 140 -10.85 6.65 2.16
C MET A 140 -10.36 5.23 2.44
N LEU A 141 -10.13 4.91 3.71
CA LEU A 141 -9.62 3.62 4.16
C LEU A 141 -10.69 2.91 4.98
N HIS A 142 -11.30 1.89 4.42
CA HIS A 142 -12.33 1.08 5.07
C HIS A 142 -11.72 -0.13 5.78
N HIS A 143 -12.18 -0.40 7.01
CA HIS A 143 -11.78 -1.56 7.81
C HIS A 143 -12.85 -1.98 8.84
N ASP A 144 -12.64 -3.13 9.48
CA ASP A 144 -13.56 -3.77 10.44
C ASP A 144 -12.94 -3.97 11.85
N MET A 145 -11.96 -3.14 12.23
CA MET A 145 -11.16 -3.31 13.46
C MET A 145 -11.44 -2.32 14.61
N GLY A 146 -12.45 -1.46 14.49
CA GLY A 146 -12.89 -0.53 15.53
C GLY A 146 -12.05 0.75 15.67
N MET A 147 -12.53 1.68 16.52
CA MET A 147 -11.98 3.03 16.68
C MET A 147 -10.49 3.09 17.03
N LYS A 148 -10.00 2.18 17.87
CA LYS A 148 -8.57 2.14 18.25
C LYS A 148 -7.66 1.89 17.05
N TRP A 149 -8.11 1.09 16.08
CA TRP A 149 -7.40 0.92 14.82
C TRP A 149 -7.47 2.17 13.94
N SER A 150 -8.63 2.84 13.87
CA SER A 150 -8.77 4.12 13.16
C SER A 150 -7.82 5.19 13.71
N LYS A 151 -7.68 5.27 15.04
CA LYS A 151 -6.72 6.15 15.71
C LYS A 151 -5.28 5.79 15.35
N PHE A 152 -4.93 4.50 15.41
CA PHE A 152 -3.60 4.03 14.99
C PHE A 152 -3.30 4.46 13.55
N LEU A 153 -4.19 4.17 12.60
CA LEU A 153 -4.03 4.55 11.19
C LEU A 153 -3.91 6.06 11.01
N LYS A 154 -4.73 6.87 11.72
CA LYS A 154 -4.65 8.33 11.69
C LYS A 154 -3.24 8.79 12.05
N TYR A 155 -2.72 8.41 13.22
CA TYR A 155 -1.42 8.89 13.69
C TYR A 155 -0.26 8.34 12.87
N TYR A 156 -0.33 7.07 12.48
CA TYR A 156 0.66 6.42 11.64
C TYR A 156 0.78 7.11 10.28
N LEU A 157 -0.35 7.39 9.62
CA LEU A 157 -0.38 8.01 8.31
C LEU A 157 -0.15 9.51 8.36
N ASP A 158 -0.53 10.20 9.44
CA ASP A 158 -0.20 11.61 9.65
C ASP A 158 1.33 11.80 9.64
N GLU A 159 2.07 10.99 10.40
CA GLU A 159 3.55 11.01 10.38
C GLU A 159 4.12 10.63 9.02
N ALA A 160 3.58 9.58 8.39
CA ALA A 160 4.03 9.12 7.08
C ALA A 160 3.91 10.22 6.02
N ILE A 161 2.75 10.87 5.96
CA ILE A 161 2.42 11.88 4.94
C ILE A 161 3.19 13.18 5.18
N ARG A 162 3.32 13.62 6.44
CA ARG A 162 4.14 14.80 6.78
C ARG A 162 5.61 14.62 6.47
N GLY A 163 6.07 13.38 6.33
CA GLY A 163 7.40 13.05 5.81
C GLY A 163 7.62 13.47 4.36
N VAL A 164 6.56 13.79 3.61
CA VAL A 164 6.61 14.31 2.24
C VAL A 164 6.46 15.84 2.28
N PRO A 165 7.47 16.61 1.84
CA PRO A 165 7.42 18.07 1.87
C PRO A 165 6.23 18.66 1.10
N GLY A 166 5.61 19.70 1.65
CA GLY A 166 4.51 20.41 1.00
C GLY A 166 3.14 19.72 1.09
N ILE A 167 3.00 18.68 1.92
CA ILE A 167 1.71 18.02 2.17
C ILE A 167 1.31 18.16 3.63
N PHE A 168 0.09 18.65 3.85
CA PHE A 168 -0.50 18.81 5.18
C PHE A 168 -1.84 18.07 5.24
N PRO A 169 -1.89 16.86 5.83
CA PRO A 169 -3.09 16.06 5.85
C PRO A 169 -4.08 16.51 6.93
N LYS A 170 -5.37 16.40 6.59
CA LYS A 170 -6.50 16.45 7.52
C LYS A 170 -7.15 15.08 7.59
N PHE A 171 -7.57 14.69 8.79
CA PHE A 171 -8.15 13.39 9.06
C PHE A 171 -9.56 13.50 9.64
N GLU A 172 -10.45 12.64 9.17
CA GLU A 172 -11.74 12.32 9.80
C GLU A 172 -11.75 10.81 10.05
N ILE A 173 -12.17 10.39 11.25
CA ILE A 173 -12.18 8.97 11.62
C ILE A 173 -13.52 8.55 12.22
N SER A 174 -13.90 7.31 11.96
CA SER A 174 -14.96 6.56 12.65
C SER A 174 -14.49 5.12 12.90
N ASP A 175 -15.29 4.29 13.54
CA ASP A 175 -14.93 2.92 13.94
C ASP A 175 -14.45 2.01 12.79
N GLY A 176 -14.81 2.32 11.55
CA GLY A 176 -14.47 1.50 10.38
C GLY A 176 -13.95 2.29 9.17
N LEU A 177 -13.68 3.58 9.35
CA LEU A 177 -13.29 4.46 8.25
C LEU A 177 -12.29 5.50 8.71
N VAL A 178 -11.23 5.66 7.92
CA VAL A 178 -10.31 6.79 8.00
C VAL A 178 -10.35 7.55 6.68
N VAL A 179 -10.72 8.83 6.72
CA VAL A 179 -10.70 9.72 5.56
C VAL A 179 -9.53 10.68 5.71
N ILE A 180 -8.70 10.75 4.68
CA ILE A 180 -7.52 11.61 4.61
C ILE A 180 -7.73 12.59 3.47
N ARG A 181 -7.57 13.88 3.75
CA ARG A 181 -7.63 14.93 2.72
C ARG A 181 -6.39 15.80 2.78
N PHE A 182 -5.81 16.08 1.63
CA PHE A 182 -4.70 17.02 1.51
C PHE A 182 -4.66 17.65 0.12
N ASN A 183 -4.05 18.82 0.04
CA ASN A 183 -3.67 19.44 -1.22
C ASN A 183 -2.17 19.19 -1.47
N ALA A 184 -1.81 18.88 -2.71
CA ALA A 184 -0.45 18.53 -3.10
C ALA A 184 0.19 19.53 -4.07
N ARG A 185 -0.35 20.75 -4.19
CA ARG A 185 0.16 21.77 -5.13
C ARG A 185 1.63 22.09 -4.87
N ASP A 186 2.00 22.28 -3.61
CA ASP A 186 3.36 22.65 -3.20
C ASP A 186 4.33 21.45 -3.26
N ALA A 187 3.79 20.22 -3.15
CA ALA A 187 4.58 19.00 -3.30
C ALA A 187 4.97 18.71 -4.76
N VAL A 188 4.19 19.18 -5.73
CA VAL A 188 4.45 19.02 -7.17
C VAL A 188 5.35 20.14 -7.72
N GLY A 189 5.22 21.37 -7.18
CA GLY A 189 6.00 22.54 -7.63
C GLY A 189 7.51 22.45 -7.40
N ASN A 190 7.96 21.68 -6.40
CA ASN A 190 9.38 21.55 -6.07
C ASN A 190 10.22 20.73 -7.07
N LYS A 191 9.61 20.00 -8.02
CA LYS A 191 10.38 19.29 -9.07
C LYS A 191 10.85 20.19 -10.22
N GLN A 192 10.29 21.40 -10.39
CA GLN A 192 10.65 22.29 -11.52
C GLN A 192 11.75 23.31 -11.21
N ILE A 193 12.09 23.55 -9.94
CA ILE A 193 13.08 24.58 -9.57
C ILE A 193 14.51 24.01 -9.48
N SER A 194 14.67 22.68 -9.37
CA SER A 194 15.98 22.02 -9.26
C SER A 194 16.62 21.59 -10.59
N GLN A 195 16.03 21.92 -11.75
CA GLN A 195 16.62 21.66 -13.08
C GLN A 195 17.06 22.91 -13.84
N SER A 196 16.99 24.11 -13.24
CA SER A 196 17.28 25.38 -13.92
C SER A 196 18.41 26.20 -13.30
N THR A 197 19.35 25.56 -12.60
CA THR A 197 20.62 26.19 -12.21
C THR A 197 21.79 25.23 -12.48
N ASN A 198 22.23 25.22 -13.74
CA ASN A 198 23.61 24.98 -14.16
C ASN A 198 23.72 25.27 -15.67
N HIS A 199 24.01 26.52 -16.00
CA HIS A 199 24.73 26.93 -17.19
C HIS A 199 25.89 27.80 -16.73
#